data_AF-A0A151SI14-F1
#
_entry.id   AF-A0A151SI14-F1
#
_cell.length_a   1.000
_cell.length_b   1.000
_cell.length_c   1.000
_cell.angle_alpha   90.00
_cell.angle_beta   90.00
_cell.angle_gamma   90.00
#
_symmetry.space_group_name_H-M   'P 1'
#
loop_
_entity.id
_entity.type
_entity.pdbx_description
1 polymer ?
#
loop_
_entity_poly.entity_id
_entity_poly.type
_entity_poly.pdbx_seq_one_letter_code
_entity_poly.pdbx_strand_id
1 'polypeptide(L)' 'MAFLPVGDGHPQAIPPAKGQLKFLLVAIDYFTKWIEACPLAKNTTENVQRFTWRDIICRFGIPHTLVTDNGR' A
#
# COMPACT_ATOMS: atom_id res chain seq x y z
N MET A 1 1.31 7.61 1.16
CA MET A 1 1.49 6.16 0.97
C MET A 1 2.31 5.63 2.13
N ALA A 2 1.88 4.55 2.76
CA ALA A 2 2.56 3.97 3.91
C ALA A 2 2.52 2.44 3.87
N PHE A 3 3.51 1.80 4.50
CA PHE A 3 3.54 0.35 4.69
C PHE A 3 3.07 -0.03 6.09
N LEU A 4 2.06 -0.89 6.16
CA LEU A 4 1.59 -1.45 7.42
C LEU A 4 1.97 -2.94 7.51
N PRO A 5 2.65 -3.39 8.57
CA PRO A 5 2.91 -4.81 8.78
C PRO A 5 1.60 -5.55 9.05
N VAL A 6 1.48 -6.77 8.51
CA VAL A 6 0.32 -7.64 8.72
C VAL A 6 0.60 -8.55 9.93
N GLY A 7 0.03 -8.19 11.10
CA GLY A 7 0.26 -8.88 12.40
C GLY A 7 1.47 -8.29 13.12
N ASP A 8 1.36 -7.73 14.33
CA ASP A 8 1.53 -8.49 15.59
C ASP A 8 0.88 -7.81 16.83
N GLY A 9 -0.19 -7.03 16.67
CA GLY A 9 -0.73 -6.24 17.81
C GLY A 9 -2.20 -5.80 17.80
N HIS A 10 -3.07 -6.34 16.94
CA HIS A 10 -4.49 -5.96 16.89
C HIS A 10 -5.39 -7.20 17.00
N PRO A 11 -6.47 -7.20 17.80
CA PRO A 11 -7.32 -8.37 18.05
C PRO A 11 -8.12 -8.84 16.82
N GLN A 12 -7.99 -8.15 15.69
CA GLN A 12 -8.50 -8.59 14.40
C GLN A 12 -7.33 -9.16 13.59
N ALA A 13 -6.82 -10.32 14.01
CA ALA A 13 -5.77 -11.02 13.27
C ALA A 13 -6.31 -11.39 11.89
N ILE A 14 -5.81 -10.70 10.86
CA ILE A 14 -6.03 -11.12 9.47
C ILE A 14 -5.29 -12.45 9.33
N PRO A 15 -5.98 -13.57 9.04
CA PRO A 15 -5.31 -14.85 8.90
C PRO A 15 -4.19 -14.72 7.87
N PRO A 16 -2.99 -15.27 8.11
CA PRO A 16 -1.89 -15.16 7.17
C PRO A 16 -2.36 -15.65 5.80
N ALA A 17 -2.49 -14.70 4.88
CA ALA A 17 -3.03 -14.99 3.56
C ALA A 17 -2.10 -15.98 2.85
N LYS A 18 -2.67 -16.94 2.11
CA LYS A 18 -1.91 -17.92 1.31
C LYS A 18 -0.91 -17.14 0.43
N GLY A 19 0.39 -17.30 0.67
CA GLY A 19 1.44 -16.62 -0.11
C GLY A 19 2.43 -15.73 0.67
N GLN A 20 2.45 -15.76 2.01
CA GLN A 20 3.41 -14.98 2.83
C GLN A 20 3.28 -13.45 2.61
N LEU A 21 2.04 -12.94 2.48
CA LEU A 21 1.76 -11.51 2.38
C LEU A 21 2.00 -10.83 3.73
N LYS A 22 3.16 -10.17 3.90
CA LYS A 22 3.65 -9.59 5.16
C LYS A 22 3.40 -8.09 5.29
N PHE A 23 3.19 -7.40 4.17
CA PHE A 23 3.06 -5.95 4.13
C PHE A 23 1.75 -5.57 3.46
N LEU A 24 1.14 -4.48 3.93
CA LEU A 24 0.02 -3.83 3.29
C LEU A 24 0.49 -2.45 2.83
N LEU A 25 0.47 -2.24 1.52
CA LEU A 25 0.73 -0.94 0.92
C LEU A 25 -0.58 -0.16 0.91
N VAL A 26 -0.61 0.98 1.60
CA VAL A 26 -1.81 1.82 1.68
C VAL A 26 -1.54 3.18 1.03
N ALA A 27 -2.35 3.54 0.05
CA ALA A 27 -2.41 4.87 -0.52
C ALA A 27 -3.72 5.55 -0.09
N ILE A 28 -3.59 6.82 0.33
CA ILE A 28 -4.72 7.64 0.72
C ILE A 28 -4.65 8.89 -0.13
N ASP A 29 -5.72 9.16 -0.87
CA ASP A 29 -5.90 10.47 -1.48
C ASP A 29 -6.32 11.47 -0.40
N TYR A 30 -5.52 12.51 -0.21
CA TYR A 30 -5.75 13.50 0.83
C TYR A 30 -7.02 14.34 0.61
N PHE A 31 -7.39 14.56 -0.65
CA PHE A 31 -8.53 15.40 -1.03
C PHE A 31 -9.85 14.65 -0.86
N THR A 32 -10.00 13.51 -1.55
CA THR A 32 -11.25 12.72 -1.50
C THR A 32 -11.34 11.81 -0.28
N LYS A 33 -10.26 11.67 0.48
CA LYS A 33 -10.12 10.66 1.56
C LYS A 33 -10.28 9.22 1.05
N TRP A 34 -10.11 8.99 -0.24
CA TRP A 34 -10.16 7.64 -0.82
C TRP A 34 -8.96 6.81 -0.38
N ILE A 35 -9.19 5.53 -0.08
CA ILE A 35 -8.17 4.60 0.40
C ILE A 35 -8.06 3.44 -0.58
N GLU A 36 -6.85 3.18 -1.07
CA GLU A 36 -6.50 1.94 -1.76
C GLU A 36 -5.45 1.18 -0.96
N ALA A 37 -5.66 -0.13 -0.79
CA ALA A 37 -4.76 -1.00 -0.06
C ALA A 37 -4.42 -2.24 -0.90
N CYS A 38 -3.13 -2.56 -1.00
CA CYS A 38 -2.64 -3.73 -1.72
C CYS A 38 -1.75 -4.59 -0.83
N PRO A 39 -2.06 -5.89 -0.64
CA PRO A 39 -1.20 -6.77 0.15
C PRO A 39 0.02 -7.19 -0.68
N LEU A 40 1.19 -7.17 -0.06
CA LEU A 40 2.48 -7.49 -0.66
C LEU A 40 3.23 -8.55 0.17
N ALA A 41 3.84 -9.51 -0.53
CA ALA A 41 4.71 -10.51 0.08
C ALA A 41 6.06 -9.91 0.50
N LYS A 42 6.55 -8.95 -0.30
CA LYS A 42 7.81 -8.23 -0.07
C LYS A 42 7.60 -6.75 -0.38
N ASN A 43 8.12 -5.89 0.49
CA ASN A 43 8.28 -4.48 0.22
C ASN A 43 9.45 -4.28 -0.75
N THR A 44 9.17 -4.23 -2.04
CA THR A 44 10.16 -4.00 -3.10
C THR A 44 9.73 -2.80 -3.92
N THR A 45 10.68 -2.02 -4.42
CA THR A 45 10.41 -0.81 -5.22
C THR A 45 9.58 -1.14 -6.45
N GLU A 46 9.79 -2.30 -7.08
CA GLU A 46 9.05 -2.73 -8.27
C GLU A 46 7.56 -2.94 -7.96
N ASN A 47 7.24 -3.52 -6.79
CA ASN A 47 5.86 -3.72 -6.36
C ASN A 47 5.15 -2.39 -6.09
N VAL A 48 5.87 -1.45 -5.48
CA VAL A 48 5.35 -0.09 -5.19
C VAL A 48 5.11 0.67 -6.48
N GLN A 49 6.05 0.65 -7.41
CA GLN A 49 5.91 1.29 -8.72
C GLN A 49 4.73 0.73 -9.50
N ARG A 50 4.59 -0.61 -9.56
CA ARG A 50 3.46 -1.24 -10.23
C ARG A 50 2.12 -0.83 -9.64
N PHE A 51 2.01 -0.83 -8.31
CA PHE A 51 0.79 -0.41 -7.62
C PHE A 51 0.49 1.07 -7.90
N THR A 52 1.47 1.96 -7.72
CA THR A 52 1.30 3.40 -7.96
C THR A 52 0.88 3.68 -9.40
N TRP A 53 1.46 2.99 -10.38
CA TRP A 53 1.08 3.18 -11.77
C TRP A 53 -0.34 2.68 -12.05
N ARG A 54 -0.62 1.42 -11.70
CA ARG A 54 -1.88 0.74 -12.05
C ARG A 54 -3.07 1.31 -11.30
N ASP A 55 -2.92 1.49 -9.99
CA ASP A 55 -4.04 1.73 -9.08
C ASP A 55 -4.22 3.25 -8.83
N ILE A 56 -3.14 4.05 -8.90
CA ILE A 56 -3.21 5.51 -8.74
C ILE A 56 -3.20 6.24 -10.09
N ILE A 57 -2.09 6.17 -10.84
CA ILE A 57 -1.86 7.04 -12.01
C ILE A 57 -2.83 6.73 -13.15
N CYS A 58 -3.01 5.46 -13.51
CA CYS A 58 -3.90 5.08 -14.61
C CYS A 58 -5.38 5.35 -14.31
N ARG A 59 -5.79 5.46 -13.04
CA ARG A 59 -7.19 5.65 -12.64
C ARG A 59 -7.53 7.11 -12.36
N PHE A 60 -6.66 7.80 -11.64
CA PHE A 60 -6.91 9.15 -11.12
C PHE A 60 -6.07 10.23 -11.82
N GLY A 61 -5.12 9.83 -12.67
CA GLY A 61 -4.15 10.73 -13.29
C GLY A 61 -2.91 10.96 -12.41
N ILE A 62 -2.06 11.89 -12.84
CA ILE A 62 -0.79 12.17 -12.16
C ILE A 62 -1.10 12.97 -10.88
N PRO A 63 -0.78 12.45 -9.68
CA PRO A 63 -0.97 13.20 -8.45
C PRO A 63 -0.04 14.42 -8.42
N HIS A 64 -0.52 15.54 -7.90
CA HIS A 64 0.29 16.76 -7.76
C HIS A 64 1.46 16.56 -6.78
N THR A 65 1.21 15.82 -5.70
CA THR A 65 2.22 15.49 -4.68
C THR A 65 2.03 14.04 -4.24
N LEU A 66 3.11 13.27 -4.23
CA LEU A 66 3.15 11.93 -3.64
C LEU A 66 4.03 11.97 -2.39
N VAL A 67 3.43 11.71 -1.23
CA VAL A 67 4.15 11.59 0.05
C VAL A 67 4.22 10.12 0.44
N THR A 68 5.42 9.60 0.67
CA THR A 68 5.63 8.23 1.15
C THR A 68 6.29 8.28 2.53
N ASP A 69 6.10 7.24 3.35
CA ASP A 69 7.06 7.02 4.44
C ASP A 69 8.45 6.79 3.83
N ASN A 70 9.52 7.19 4.53
CA ASN A 70 10.90 7.08 4.06
C ASN A 70 11.40 5.63 4.11
N GLY A 71 10.61 4.68 3.59
CA GLY A 71 10.92 3.26 3.53
C GLY A 71 12.32 3.02 2.97
N ARG A 72 13.20 2.51 3.83
CA ARG A 72 14.58 2.13 3.52
C ARG A 72 14.65 0.71 2.96
#